data_AF-A0A9Q1QCE1-F1
#
_entry.id   AF-A0A9Q1QCE1-F1
#
_cell.length_a   1.000
_cell.length_b   1.000
_cell.length_c   1.000
_cell.angle_alpha   90.00
_cell.angle_beta   90.00
_cell.angle_gamma   90.00
#
_symmetry.space_group_name_H-M   'P 1'
#
loop_
_entity.id
_entity.type
_entity.pdbx_description
1 polymer ?
#
loop_
_entity_poly.entity_id
_entity_poly.type
_entity_poly.pdbx_seq_one_letter_code
_entity_poly.pdbx_strand_id
1 'polypeptide(L)'
;MGRSWWSPAPSAYSRTLKISNNYLLNSSHIVFLLPIGSSFDALNVALESATNWAACEGSLKRLGVDCIDLYCQHRIDINVPIEVTIGELKKLVEEGKIKHIGLSEASATTIRRAHAVHPIIAVQLEELGIGVVAYGPLGRGFLSFGPKVVETLSKDDFRQNLPRFQPENVEQNKRIFEQVSEIAAQKGCTPAQLALAWVHQGEDVCPIAGTTKIENFNQNIRSLSVKLAPEEMAELESLVSAHGDRYGGVLTTWMESETPPLSP
;
A
#
# COMPACT_ATOMS: atom_id res chain seq x y z
N MET A 1 15.78 4.44 -0.01
CA MET A 1 14.93 5.27 -0.91
C MET A 1 13.83 4.37 -1.45
N GLY A 2 12.61 4.90 -1.59
CA GLY A 2 11.46 4.11 -2.05
C GLY A 2 11.55 3.72 -3.52
N ARG A 3 11.09 2.50 -3.85
CA ARG A 3 11.23 1.86 -5.16
C ARG A 3 9.85 1.54 -5.74
N SER A 4 9.41 2.28 -6.77
CA SER A 4 8.25 1.94 -7.63
C SER A 4 8.44 2.52 -9.05
N TRP A 5 8.35 1.71 -10.11
CA TRP A 5 8.25 2.23 -11.50
C TRP A 5 6.86 2.78 -11.80
N TRP A 6 5.87 2.33 -11.03
CA TRP A 6 4.48 2.63 -11.23
C TRP A 6 4.04 3.84 -10.41
N SER A 7 4.95 4.72 -9.95
CA SER A 7 4.68 6.08 -9.44
C SER A 7 5.95 6.74 -8.88
N PRO A 8 6.10 8.08 -8.98
CA PRO A 8 7.21 8.81 -8.36
C PRO A 8 7.04 8.94 -6.83
N ALA A 9 8.11 8.64 -6.06
CA ALA A 9 8.16 8.83 -4.61
C ALA A 9 8.85 10.17 -4.24
N PRO A 10 8.35 10.95 -3.26
CA PRO A 10 9.04 12.14 -2.78
C PRO A 10 10.20 11.82 -1.83
N SER A 11 11.23 12.67 -1.86
CA SER A 11 12.45 12.59 -1.03
C SER A 11 12.20 12.76 0.48
N ALA A 12 11.05 13.33 0.87
CA ALA A 12 10.73 13.75 2.25
C ALA A 12 10.55 12.60 3.26
N TYR A 13 10.28 11.38 2.80
CA TYR A 13 10.08 10.25 3.72
C TYR A 13 11.40 9.62 4.19
N SER A 14 12.50 9.79 3.43
CA SER A 14 13.78 9.04 3.52
C SER A 14 14.50 9.00 4.87
N ARG A 15 14.10 9.83 5.85
CA ARG A 15 14.76 9.92 7.17
C ARG A 15 13.85 9.71 8.37
N THR A 16 12.54 9.55 8.19
CA THR A 16 11.60 9.80 9.30
C THR A 16 11.12 8.56 10.05
N LEU A 17 11.13 7.36 9.46
CA LEU A 17 10.50 6.17 10.08
C LEU A 17 11.37 4.92 9.87
N LYS A 18 12.08 4.49 10.92
CA LYS A 18 12.56 3.11 11.02
C LYS A 18 11.46 2.30 11.68
N ILE A 19 10.67 1.61 10.88
CA ILE A 19 9.66 0.66 11.36
C ILE A 19 10.32 -0.72 11.35
N SER A 20 10.40 -1.35 12.51
CA SER A 20 11.01 -2.68 12.63
C SER A 20 10.14 -3.72 11.93
N ASN A 21 10.66 -4.29 10.84
CA ASN A 21 10.02 -5.36 10.05
C ASN A 21 9.60 -6.59 10.88
N ASN A 22 10.18 -6.79 12.08
CA ASN A 22 9.89 -7.92 12.95
C ASN A 22 8.43 -7.97 13.46
N TYR A 23 7.70 -6.85 13.50
CA TYR A 23 6.31 -6.84 13.96
C TYR A 23 5.33 -7.30 12.87
N LEU A 24 5.57 -6.89 11.61
CA LEU A 24 4.73 -7.29 10.48
C LEU A 24 4.85 -8.78 10.18
N LEU A 25 6.07 -9.33 10.22
CA LEU A 25 6.33 -10.74 9.89
C LEU A 25 5.77 -11.74 10.91
N ASN A 26 5.49 -11.30 12.15
CA ASN A 26 4.95 -12.13 13.22
C ASN A 26 3.45 -11.88 13.47
N SER A 27 2.80 -11.05 12.66
CA SER A 27 1.37 -10.77 12.77
C SER A 27 0.56 -11.85 12.05
N SER A 28 -0.36 -12.50 12.76
CA SER A 28 -1.28 -13.47 12.17
C SER A 28 -2.50 -12.78 11.55
N HIS A 29 -2.87 -11.61 12.08
CA HIS A 29 -4.04 -10.85 11.64
C HIS A 29 -3.70 -9.37 11.43
N ILE A 30 -3.72 -8.94 10.17
CA ILE A 30 -3.57 -7.54 9.77
C ILE A 30 -4.90 -7.07 9.16
N VAL A 31 -5.45 -5.97 9.68
CA VAL A 31 -6.73 -5.41 9.22
C VAL A 31 -6.55 -3.97 8.78
N PHE A 32 -7.07 -3.64 7.60
CA PHE A 32 -7.16 -2.27 7.08
C PHE A 32 -8.62 -1.82 7.09
N LEU A 33 -8.91 -0.70 7.76
CA LEU A 33 -10.25 -0.11 7.90
C LEU A 33 -10.71 0.59 6.61
N LEU A 34 -11.57 0.02 5.78
CA LEU A 34 -12.13 0.77 4.64
C LEU A 34 -12.73 2.11 5.10
N PRO A 35 -12.57 3.22 4.34
CA PRO A 35 -13.15 4.50 4.71
C PRO A 35 -14.67 4.33 4.74
N ILE A 36 -15.29 4.83 5.80
CA ILE A 36 -16.74 4.87 5.89
C ILE A 36 -17.21 5.87 4.82
N GLY A 37 -18.01 5.37 3.88
CA GLY A 37 -18.37 6.08 2.64
C GLY A 37 -17.91 5.38 1.36
N SER A 38 -17.07 4.34 1.44
CA SER A 38 -16.82 3.44 0.32
C SER A 38 -17.68 2.18 0.41
N SER A 39 -19.00 2.36 0.47
CA SER A 39 -19.88 1.38 -0.15
C SER A 39 -20.07 1.78 -1.59
N PHE A 40 -20.49 0.83 -2.40
CA PHE A 40 -21.27 1.06 -3.60
C PHE A 40 -22.58 1.86 -3.32
N ASP A 41 -22.66 2.62 -2.22
CA ASP A 41 -23.77 3.40 -1.70
C ASP A 41 -23.27 4.26 -0.51
N ALA A 42 -22.94 5.53 -0.68
CA ALA A 42 -22.69 6.40 0.46
C ALA A 42 -23.35 7.76 0.34
N LEU A 43 -24.44 7.89 1.09
CA LEU A 43 -24.83 9.13 1.75
C LEU A 43 -23.74 9.49 2.81
N ASN A 44 -23.38 10.76 2.87
CA ASN A 44 -22.52 11.38 3.89
C ASN A 44 -22.84 10.93 5.33
N VAL A 45 -21.85 10.43 6.07
CA VAL A 45 -21.87 10.38 7.54
C VAL A 45 -20.47 10.72 8.07
N ALA A 46 -20.40 11.75 8.93
CA ALA A 46 -19.20 12.20 9.62
C ALA A 46 -18.71 11.17 10.64
N LEU A 47 -17.39 11.09 10.85
CA LEU A 47 -16.73 10.18 11.80
C LEU A 47 -16.97 10.60 13.25
N GLU A 48 -17.91 9.95 13.92
CA GLU A 48 -18.00 9.88 15.39
C GLU A 48 -17.24 8.65 15.93
N SER A 49 -16.71 8.76 17.16
CA SER A 49 -15.97 7.71 17.89
C SER A 49 -16.63 6.32 17.87
N ALA A 50 -17.96 6.25 17.79
CA ALA A 50 -18.73 5.01 17.70
C ALA A 50 -18.34 4.11 16.49
N THR A 51 -17.76 4.69 15.45
CA THR A 51 -17.50 4.00 14.17
C THR A 51 -16.26 3.11 14.18
N ASN A 52 -15.12 3.58 14.73
CA ASN A 52 -13.90 2.78 14.83
C ASN A 52 -14.09 1.56 15.74
N TRP A 53 -14.83 1.74 16.84
CA TRP A 53 -15.21 0.66 17.73
C TRP A 53 -16.09 -0.39 17.03
N ALA A 54 -17.19 0.05 16.41
CA ALA A 54 -18.08 -0.86 15.68
C ALA A 54 -17.36 -1.60 14.54
N ALA A 55 -16.46 -0.91 13.83
CA ALA A 55 -15.68 -1.50 12.76
C ALA A 55 -14.63 -2.49 13.27
N CYS A 56 -14.01 -2.22 14.43
CA CYS A 56 -13.09 -3.14 15.10
C CYS A 56 -13.82 -4.40 15.57
N GLU A 57 -14.94 -4.25 16.30
CA GLU A 57 -15.81 -5.36 16.74
C GLU A 57 -16.29 -6.22 15.58
N GLY A 58 -16.75 -5.57 14.50
CA GLY A 58 -17.14 -6.26 13.29
C GLY A 58 -15.99 -7.06 12.67
N SER A 59 -14.77 -6.55 12.74
CA SER A 59 -13.57 -7.24 12.22
C SER A 59 -13.18 -8.43 13.10
N LEU A 60 -13.15 -8.26 14.42
CA LEU A 60 -12.91 -9.33 15.39
C LEU A 60 -13.89 -10.49 15.18
N LYS A 61 -15.20 -10.19 15.07
CA LYS A 61 -16.24 -11.17 14.82
C LYS A 61 -16.08 -11.90 13.49
N ARG A 62 -15.76 -11.18 12.40
CA ARG A 62 -15.57 -11.80 11.07
C ARG A 62 -14.34 -12.70 11.02
N LEU A 63 -13.28 -12.32 11.74
CA LEU A 63 -12.04 -13.09 11.81
C LEU A 63 -12.12 -14.25 12.81
N GLY A 64 -13.07 -14.20 13.76
CA GLY A 64 -13.17 -15.18 14.83
C GLY A 64 -12.02 -15.10 15.82
N VAL A 65 -11.53 -13.89 16.09
CA VAL A 65 -10.40 -13.63 17.00
C VAL A 65 -10.77 -12.59 18.04
N ASP A 66 -10.15 -12.69 19.22
CA ASP A 66 -10.36 -11.75 20.32
C ASP A 66 -9.42 -10.53 20.25
N CYS A 67 -8.38 -10.61 19.42
CA CYS A 67 -7.37 -9.56 19.27
C CYS A 67 -6.81 -9.52 17.84
N ILE A 68 -6.70 -8.32 17.26
CA ILE A 68 -6.04 -8.07 15.96
C ILE A 68 -4.60 -7.62 16.21
N ASP A 69 -3.61 -8.22 15.54
CA ASP A 69 -2.20 -7.86 15.74
C ASP A 69 -1.89 -6.45 15.23
N LEU A 70 -2.34 -6.10 14.02
CA LEU A 70 -2.14 -4.78 13.43
C LEU A 70 -3.45 -4.25 12.84
N TYR A 71 -3.88 -3.10 13.35
CA TYR A 71 -5.09 -2.42 12.92
C TYR A 71 -4.76 -1.07 12.28
N CYS A 72 -5.08 -0.92 10.99
CA CYS A 72 -4.66 0.22 10.18
C CYS A 72 -5.83 1.12 9.80
N GLN A 73 -5.71 2.42 10.05
CA GLN A 73 -6.58 3.43 9.45
C GLN A 73 -6.29 3.51 7.94
N HIS A 74 -7.21 3.10 7.07
CA HIS A 74 -6.93 2.96 5.63
C HIS A 74 -6.88 4.29 4.87
N ARG A 75 -7.64 5.30 5.30
CA ARG A 75 -7.58 6.66 4.77
C ARG A 75 -7.72 7.65 5.92
N ILE A 76 -7.02 8.76 5.79
CA ILE A 76 -7.08 9.86 6.75
C ILE A 76 -8.33 10.70 6.47
N ASP A 77 -9.12 10.95 7.51
CA ASP A 77 -10.16 11.98 7.45
C ASP A 77 -9.52 13.34 7.65
N ILE A 78 -9.50 14.13 6.58
CA ILE A 78 -8.88 15.45 6.55
C ILE A 78 -9.67 16.50 7.34
N ASN A 79 -10.87 16.17 7.82
CA ASN A 79 -11.71 17.08 8.61
C ASN A 79 -11.52 16.87 10.13
N VAL A 80 -10.86 15.79 10.55
CA VAL A 80 -10.69 15.43 11.95
C VAL A 80 -9.21 15.50 12.32
N PRO A 81 -8.81 16.18 13.40
CA PRO A 81 -7.43 16.13 13.86
C PRO A 81 -6.99 14.69 14.11
N ILE A 82 -5.86 14.29 13.53
CA ILE A 82 -5.37 12.91 13.62
C ILE A 82 -5.22 12.43 15.07
N GLU A 83 -4.94 13.33 16.01
CA GLU A 83 -4.83 13.02 17.43
C GLU A 83 -6.13 12.45 18.02
N VAL A 84 -7.29 12.89 17.52
CA VAL A 84 -8.60 12.36 17.94
C VAL A 84 -8.74 10.91 17.48
N THR A 85 -8.45 10.64 16.21
CA THR A 85 -8.53 9.30 15.64
C THR A 85 -7.58 8.34 16.36
N ILE A 86 -6.32 8.74 16.57
CA ILE A 86 -5.35 7.90 17.28
C ILE A 86 -5.70 7.74 18.76
N GLY A 87 -6.29 8.77 19.39
CA GLY A 87 -6.82 8.67 20.75
C GLY A 87 -7.86 7.56 20.90
N GLU A 88 -8.76 7.41 19.93
CA GLU A 88 -9.74 6.30 19.93
C GLU A 88 -9.09 4.94 19.67
N LEU A 89 -8.17 4.85 18.71
CA LEU A 89 -7.45 3.60 18.45
C LEU A 89 -6.58 3.18 19.64
N LYS A 90 -6.01 4.13 20.38
CA LYS A 90 -5.27 3.85 21.62
C LYS A 90 -6.15 3.16 22.66
N LYS A 91 -7.42 3.56 22.81
CA LYS A 91 -8.35 2.89 23.74
C LYS A 91 -8.60 1.43 23.34
N LEU A 92 -8.69 1.12 22.04
CA LEU A 92 -8.77 -0.26 21.56
C LEU A 92 -7.51 -1.08 21.89
N VAL A 93 -6.34 -0.44 21.90
CA VAL A 93 -5.09 -1.08 22.38
C VAL A 93 -5.18 -1.36 23.88
N GLU A 94 -5.62 -0.39 24.67
CA GLU A 94 -5.75 -0.52 26.13
C GLU A 94 -6.76 -1.61 26.54
N GLU A 95 -7.83 -1.80 25.76
CA GLU A 95 -8.79 -2.89 25.96
C GLU A 95 -8.32 -4.25 25.41
N GLY A 96 -7.13 -4.31 24.80
CA GLY A 96 -6.57 -5.54 24.24
C GLY A 96 -7.25 -6.05 22.97
N LYS A 97 -8.12 -5.24 22.34
CA LYS A 97 -8.81 -5.58 21.08
C LYS A 97 -7.87 -5.53 19.89
N ILE A 98 -6.86 -4.66 19.95
CA ILE A 98 -5.79 -4.57 18.95
C ILE A 98 -4.44 -4.49 19.66
N LYS A 99 -3.35 -5.01 19.06
CA LYS A 99 -2.00 -4.89 19.64
C LYS A 99 -1.28 -3.64 19.15
N HIS A 100 -1.46 -3.30 17.88
CA HIS A 100 -0.71 -2.24 17.24
C HIS A 100 -1.53 -1.42 16.24
N ILE A 101 -1.11 -0.16 16.05
CA ILE A 101 -1.75 0.80 15.16
C ILE A 101 -0.87 1.02 13.93
N GLY A 102 -1.51 0.99 12.76
CA GLY A 102 -0.92 1.44 11.50
C GLY A 102 -1.74 2.56 10.85
N LEU A 103 -1.11 3.25 9.91
CA LEU A 103 -1.76 4.24 9.05
C LEU A 103 -1.58 3.85 7.60
N SER A 104 -2.54 4.20 6.75
CA SER A 104 -2.41 4.09 5.31
C SER A 104 -2.66 5.43 4.66
N GLU A 105 -1.87 5.73 3.63
CA GLU A 105 -2.04 6.93 2.81
C GLU A 105 -2.04 8.24 3.64
N ALA A 106 -1.11 8.30 4.59
CA ALA A 106 -0.94 9.43 5.51
C ALA A 106 0.33 10.23 5.19
N SER A 107 0.26 11.56 5.30
CA SER A 107 1.38 12.45 5.05
C SER A 107 2.42 12.35 6.17
N ALA A 108 3.66 12.75 5.88
CA ALA A 108 4.74 12.70 6.87
C ALA A 108 4.45 13.51 8.15
N THR A 109 3.74 14.63 8.04
CA THR A 109 3.32 15.47 9.19
C THR A 109 2.22 14.78 9.98
N THR A 110 1.19 14.24 9.32
CA THR A 110 0.11 13.46 9.94
C THR A 110 0.66 12.26 10.70
N ILE A 111 1.61 11.52 10.12
CA ILE A 111 2.26 10.39 10.78
C ILE A 111 3.01 10.82 12.04
N ARG A 112 3.77 11.93 11.99
CA ARG A 112 4.50 12.43 13.18
C ARG A 112 3.56 12.81 14.31
N ARG A 113 2.45 13.49 13.99
CA ARG A 113 1.41 13.88 14.95
C ARG A 113 0.70 12.67 15.55
N ALA A 114 0.33 11.69 14.72
CA ALA A 114 -0.23 10.42 15.15
C ALA A 114 0.71 9.68 16.13
N HIS A 115 1.99 9.56 15.76
CA HIS A 115 3.00 8.85 16.55
C HIS A 115 3.26 9.51 17.91
N ALA A 116 3.05 10.83 18.03
CA ALA A 116 3.13 11.53 19.31
C ALA A 116 2.01 11.13 20.30
N VAL A 117 0.87 10.65 19.81
CA VAL A 117 -0.27 10.20 20.65
C VAL A 117 -0.14 8.73 21.04
N HIS A 118 0.18 7.87 20.07
CA HIS A 118 0.46 6.45 20.29
C HIS A 118 1.42 5.93 19.21
N PRO A 119 2.36 5.01 19.52
CA PRO A 119 3.30 4.49 18.53
C PRO A 119 2.60 3.90 17.28
N ILE A 120 2.85 4.54 16.13
CA ILE A 120 2.47 4.01 14.81
C ILE A 120 3.57 3.06 14.35
N ILE A 121 3.23 1.76 14.22
CA ILE A 121 4.22 0.72 13.94
C ILE A 121 4.30 0.34 12.46
N ALA A 122 3.35 0.77 11.65
CA ALA A 122 3.29 0.43 10.25
C ALA A 122 2.67 1.59 9.49
N VAL A 123 3.28 1.97 8.37
CA VAL A 123 2.61 2.85 7.43
C VAL A 123 2.47 2.09 6.12
N GLN A 124 1.24 1.82 5.72
CA GLN A 124 0.95 1.36 4.38
C GLN A 124 0.89 2.59 3.49
N LEU A 125 2.01 2.91 2.88
CA LEU A 125 1.98 3.82 1.76
C LEU A 125 1.91 2.91 0.56
N GLU A 126 1.03 3.20 -0.38
CA GLU A 126 0.93 2.34 -1.54
C GLU A 126 2.27 2.29 -2.31
N GLU A 127 3.23 3.21 -2.04
CA GLU A 127 4.38 3.49 -2.93
C GLU A 127 5.69 4.00 -2.27
N LEU A 128 5.86 3.95 -0.95
CA LEU A 128 7.08 4.49 -0.29
C LEU A 128 7.95 3.36 0.27
N GLY A 129 9.15 3.14 -0.25
CA GLY A 129 10.07 2.11 0.31
C GLY A 129 10.82 2.59 1.55
N ILE A 130 10.08 2.67 2.66
CA ILE A 130 10.55 2.93 4.03
C ILE A 130 9.59 2.25 4.97
N GLY A 131 9.96 1.21 5.72
CA GLY A 131 9.07 0.72 6.80
C GLY A 131 7.63 0.45 6.39
N VAL A 132 7.40 0.00 5.15
CA VAL A 132 6.12 0.15 4.46
C VAL A 132 5.63 -1.18 3.90
N VAL A 133 4.33 -1.38 4.11
CA VAL A 133 3.55 -2.41 3.43
C VAL A 133 3.25 -1.92 2.02
N ALA A 134 4.05 -2.31 1.02
CA ALA A 134 3.87 -1.85 -0.36
C ALA A 134 2.64 -2.54 -1.01
N TYR A 135 1.62 -1.77 -1.38
CA TYR A 135 0.37 -2.27 -1.97
C TYR A 135 0.32 -2.11 -3.50
N GLY A 136 -0.17 -3.16 -4.17
CA GLY A 136 -0.23 -3.21 -5.62
C GLY A 136 1.14 -3.21 -6.31
N PRO A 137 2.17 -3.92 -5.79
CA PRO A 137 3.54 -3.88 -6.33
C PRO A 137 3.64 -4.36 -7.79
N LEU A 138 2.61 -5.06 -8.28
CA LEU A 138 2.53 -5.56 -9.66
C LEU A 138 1.79 -4.62 -10.62
N GLY A 139 1.51 -3.37 -10.21
CA GLY A 139 0.88 -2.37 -11.07
C GLY A 139 -0.52 -2.80 -11.56
N ARG A 140 -1.33 -3.38 -10.67
CA ARG A 140 -2.66 -3.95 -10.98
C ARG A 140 -2.63 -5.01 -12.10
N GLY A 141 -1.56 -5.79 -12.16
CA GLY A 141 -1.37 -6.90 -13.10
C GLY A 141 -0.52 -6.54 -14.32
N PHE A 142 -0.20 -5.26 -14.53
CA PHE A 142 0.61 -4.82 -15.66
C PHE A 142 2.01 -5.45 -15.65
N LEU A 143 2.68 -5.54 -14.50
CA LEU A 143 4.00 -6.18 -14.40
C LEU A 143 3.95 -7.72 -14.46
N SER A 144 2.76 -8.30 -14.59
CA SER A 144 2.57 -9.75 -14.77
C SER A 144 2.21 -10.12 -16.20
N PHE A 145 1.37 -9.32 -16.86
CA PHE A 145 0.84 -9.61 -18.20
C PHE A 145 1.31 -8.63 -19.28
N GLY A 146 1.98 -7.55 -18.89
CA GLY A 146 2.38 -6.47 -19.78
C GLY A 146 1.19 -5.70 -20.35
N PRO A 147 1.35 -5.07 -21.53
CA PRO A 147 0.28 -4.30 -22.16
C PRO A 147 -0.96 -5.15 -22.45
N LYS A 148 -0.81 -6.46 -22.65
CA LYS A 148 -1.92 -7.40 -22.90
C LYS A 148 -2.92 -7.48 -21.74
N VAL A 149 -2.58 -6.97 -20.56
CA VAL A 149 -3.52 -6.92 -19.43
C VAL A 149 -4.83 -6.23 -19.82
N VAL A 150 -4.80 -5.20 -20.69
CA VAL A 150 -6.00 -4.45 -21.12
C VAL A 150 -6.97 -5.32 -21.91
N GLU A 151 -6.46 -6.29 -22.67
CA GLU A 151 -7.26 -7.21 -23.47
C GLU A 151 -8.03 -8.21 -22.59
N THR A 152 -7.56 -8.42 -21.36
CA THR A 152 -8.17 -9.36 -20.40
C THR A 152 -9.20 -8.70 -19.48
N LEU A 153 -9.33 -7.38 -19.53
CA LEU A 153 -10.25 -6.63 -18.68
C LEU A 153 -11.68 -6.81 -19.17
N SER A 154 -12.60 -7.14 -18.27
CA SER A 154 -14.03 -7.08 -18.58
C SER A 154 -14.48 -5.63 -18.82
N LYS A 155 -15.65 -5.46 -19.43
CA LYS A 155 -16.22 -4.12 -19.66
C LYS A 155 -16.48 -3.34 -18.37
N ASP A 156 -16.79 -4.04 -17.29
CA ASP A 156 -17.09 -3.46 -15.98
C ASP A 156 -15.84 -3.35 -15.07
N ASP A 157 -14.66 -3.69 -15.58
CA ASP A 157 -13.42 -3.58 -14.81
C ASP A 157 -13.05 -2.11 -14.61
N PHE A 158 -12.94 -1.67 -13.35
CA PHE A 158 -12.61 -0.29 -13.02
C PHE A 158 -11.29 0.20 -13.63
N ARG A 159 -10.36 -0.72 -13.94
CA ARG A 159 -9.08 -0.38 -14.59
C ARG A 159 -9.28 0.22 -15.98
N GLN A 160 -10.39 -0.06 -16.66
CA GLN A 160 -10.75 0.54 -17.96
C GLN A 160 -10.79 2.07 -17.90
N ASN A 161 -11.10 2.64 -16.74
CA ASN A 161 -11.23 4.08 -16.55
C ASN A 161 -9.96 4.73 -15.96
N LEU A 162 -8.91 3.95 -15.68
CA LEU A 162 -7.69 4.48 -15.10
C LEU A 162 -6.81 5.09 -16.19
N PRO A 163 -6.22 6.29 -15.96
CA PRO A 163 -5.36 6.94 -16.93
C PRO A 163 -4.22 6.03 -17.45
N ARG A 164 -3.57 5.26 -16.57
CA ARG A 164 -2.48 4.33 -16.94
C ARG A 164 -2.85 3.21 -17.89
N PHE A 165 -4.13 2.87 -17.94
CA PHE A 165 -4.66 1.79 -18.77
C PHE A 165 -5.34 2.34 -20.05
N GLN A 166 -5.27 3.66 -20.28
CA GLN A 166 -5.68 4.25 -21.55
C GLN A 166 -4.67 3.92 -22.66
N PRO A 167 -5.13 3.76 -23.92
CA PRO A 167 -4.29 3.25 -25.02
C PRO A 167 -2.94 3.96 -25.18
N GLU A 168 -2.94 5.30 -25.11
CA GLU A 168 -1.74 6.11 -25.29
C GLU A 168 -0.73 5.86 -24.17
N ASN A 169 -1.21 5.75 -22.92
CA ASN A 169 -0.36 5.51 -21.75
C ASN A 169 0.14 4.06 -21.72
N VAL A 170 -0.69 3.09 -22.11
CA VAL A 170 -0.28 1.68 -22.21
C VAL A 170 0.86 1.50 -23.21
N GLU A 171 0.78 2.17 -24.35
CA GLU A 171 1.83 2.10 -25.37
C GLU A 171 3.16 2.70 -24.86
N GLN A 172 3.11 3.80 -24.10
CA GLN A 172 4.32 4.35 -23.46
C GLN A 172 4.85 3.42 -22.36
N ASN A 173 3.95 2.89 -21.52
CA ASN A 173 4.27 2.02 -20.39
C ASN A 173 4.78 0.64 -20.83
N LYS A 174 4.52 0.21 -22.07
CA LYS A 174 5.02 -1.04 -22.64
C LYS A 174 6.54 -1.15 -22.53
N ARG A 175 7.27 -0.05 -22.71
CA ARG A 175 8.74 -0.02 -22.61
C ARG A 175 9.24 -0.45 -21.24
N ILE A 176 8.56 -0.01 -20.17
CA ILE A 176 8.87 -0.42 -18.78
C ILE A 176 8.74 -1.94 -18.66
N PHE A 177 7.64 -2.51 -19.17
CA PHE A 177 7.42 -3.95 -19.11
C PHE A 177 8.44 -4.73 -19.93
N GLU A 178 8.83 -4.25 -21.10
CA GLU A 178 9.83 -4.89 -21.96
C GLU A 178 11.20 -4.94 -21.28
N GLN A 179 11.67 -3.83 -20.71
CA GLN A 179 12.96 -3.77 -19.99
C GLN A 179 12.96 -4.65 -18.74
N VAL A 180 11.88 -4.60 -17.94
CA VAL A 180 11.72 -5.50 -16.78
C VAL A 180 11.70 -6.96 -17.21
N SER A 181 11.10 -7.27 -18.36
CA SER A 181 11.05 -8.63 -18.89
C SER A 181 12.41 -9.13 -19.37
N GLU A 182 13.22 -8.26 -19.96
CA GLU A 182 14.59 -8.58 -20.38
C GLU A 182 15.47 -8.95 -19.19
N ILE A 183 15.48 -8.12 -18.14
CA ILE A 183 16.23 -8.38 -16.91
C ILE A 183 15.69 -9.65 -16.23
N ALA A 184 14.38 -9.86 -16.21
CA ALA A 184 13.78 -11.06 -15.62
C ALA A 184 14.20 -12.33 -16.37
N ALA A 185 14.25 -12.29 -17.71
CA ALA A 185 14.71 -13.39 -18.53
C ALA A 185 16.19 -13.72 -18.28
N GLN A 186 17.06 -12.71 -18.17
CA GLN A 186 18.47 -12.90 -17.80
C GLN A 186 18.62 -13.56 -16.41
N LYS A 187 17.72 -13.24 -15.48
CA LYS A 187 17.64 -13.85 -14.14
C LYS A 187 16.99 -15.23 -14.11
N GLY A 188 16.36 -15.67 -15.19
CA GLY A 188 15.56 -16.90 -15.20
C GLY A 188 14.31 -16.83 -14.32
N CYS A 189 13.74 -15.63 -14.12
CA CYS A 189 12.50 -15.43 -13.38
C CYS A 189 11.43 -14.73 -14.24
N THR A 190 10.22 -14.65 -13.72
CA THR A 190 9.14 -13.89 -14.37
C THR A 190 9.26 -12.39 -14.08
N PRO A 191 8.69 -11.51 -14.93
CA PRO A 191 8.66 -10.07 -14.66
C PRO A 191 8.00 -9.74 -13.30
N ALA A 192 6.95 -10.48 -12.93
CA ALA A 192 6.28 -10.33 -11.64
C ALA A 192 7.21 -10.69 -10.47
N GLN A 193 8.01 -11.75 -10.60
CA GLN A 193 9.00 -12.12 -9.58
C GLN A 193 10.10 -11.07 -9.45
N LEU A 194 10.59 -10.54 -10.58
CA LEU A 194 11.60 -9.49 -10.56
C LEU A 194 11.05 -8.22 -9.88
N ALA A 195 9.82 -7.82 -10.20
CA ALA A 195 9.17 -6.67 -9.58
C ALA A 195 9.02 -6.84 -8.06
N LEU A 196 8.54 -7.99 -7.60
CA LEU A 196 8.41 -8.29 -6.16
C LEU A 196 9.77 -8.33 -5.46
N ALA A 197 10.76 -8.96 -6.09
CA ALA A 197 12.11 -9.05 -5.55
C ALA A 197 12.71 -7.66 -5.40
N TRP A 198 12.58 -6.80 -6.42
CA TRP A 198 13.08 -5.43 -6.40
C TRP A 198 12.44 -4.57 -5.29
N VAL A 199 11.11 -4.68 -5.10
CA VAL A 199 10.43 -3.99 -3.99
C VAL A 199 10.92 -4.50 -2.63
N HIS A 200 11.19 -5.81 -2.51
CA HIS A 200 11.62 -6.43 -1.26
C HIS A 200 13.08 -6.13 -0.86
N GLN A 201 13.93 -5.61 -1.75
CA GLN A 201 15.34 -5.32 -1.44
C GLN A 201 15.55 -4.19 -0.41
N GLY A 202 14.49 -3.52 0.07
CA GLY A 202 14.59 -2.60 1.21
C GLY A 202 14.52 -3.35 2.54
N GLU A 203 15.49 -3.12 3.44
CA GLU A 203 15.56 -3.76 4.77
C GLU A 203 14.27 -3.63 5.60
N ASP A 204 13.47 -2.59 5.33
CA ASP A 204 12.23 -2.26 6.02
C ASP A 204 10.99 -2.35 5.08
N VAL A 205 11.01 -3.14 4.00
CA VAL A 205 9.91 -3.21 3.03
C VAL A 205 9.26 -4.60 2.97
N CYS A 206 7.95 -4.65 3.18
CA CYS A 206 7.15 -5.87 3.11
C CYS A 206 6.08 -5.74 2.01
N PRO A 207 6.35 -6.17 0.76
CA PRO A 207 5.33 -6.11 -0.29
C PRO A 207 4.17 -7.06 0.01
N ILE A 208 2.93 -6.58 -0.15
CA ILE A 208 1.73 -7.41 -0.07
C ILE A 208 1.21 -7.73 -1.47
N ALA A 209 1.59 -8.92 -1.95
CA ALA A 209 1.16 -9.43 -3.25
C ALA A 209 -0.05 -10.35 -3.10
N GLY A 210 -1.26 -9.78 -3.24
CA GLY A 210 -2.51 -10.53 -3.20
C GLY A 210 -2.71 -11.43 -4.42
N THR A 211 -3.38 -12.57 -4.23
CA THR A 211 -3.75 -13.50 -5.31
C THR A 211 -4.92 -14.39 -4.88
N THR A 212 -5.74 -14.83 -5.84
CA THR A 212 -6.80 -15.83 -5.66
C THR A 212 -6.41 -17.23 -6.13
N LYS A 213 -5.21 -17.39 -6.74
CA LYS A 213 -4.70 -18.66 -7.29
C LYS A 213 -3.45 -19.11 -6.54
N ILE A 214 -3.38 -20.40 -6.21
CA ILE A 214 -2.26 -20.99 -5.46
C ILE A 214 -0.96 -20.98 -6.29
N GLU A 215 -1.05 -21.12 -7.60
CA GLU A 215 0.10 -21.06 -8.50
C GLU A 215 0.77 -19.69 -8.43
N ASN A 216 -0.03 -18.62 -8.47
CA ASN A 216 0.45 -17.25 -8.31
C ASN A 216 1.06 -17.01 -6.92
N PHE A 217 0.47 -17.59 -5.86
CA PHE A 217 1.04 -17.52 -4.51
C PHE A 217 2.43 -18.15 -4.47
N ASN A 218 2.58 -19.33 -5.06
CA ASN A 218 3.89 -19.99 -5.17
C ASN A 218 4.87 -19.17 -6.02
N GLN A 219 4.42 -18.50 -7.08
CA GLN A 219 5.27 -17.58 -7.86
C GLN A 219 5.72 -16.38 -7.04
N ASN A 220 4.83 -15.80 -6.23
CA ASN A 220 5.17 -14.69 -5.33
C ASN A 220 6.23 -15.11 -4.30
N ILE A 221 6.11 -16.30 -3.68
CA ILE A 221 7.14 -16.82 -2.75
C ILE A 221 8.50 -16.97 -3.44
N ARG A 222 8.52 -17.49 -4.67
CA ARG A 222 9.76 -17.69 -5.42
C ARG A 222 10.52 -16.39 -5.71
N SER A 223 9.85 -15.22 -5.66
CA SER A 223 10.52 -13.92 -5.79
C SER A 223 11.58 -13.69 -4.71
N LEU A 224 11.43 -14.29 -3.52
CA LEU A 224 12.41 -14.18 -2.42
C LEU A 224 13.79 -14.79 -2.76
N SER A 225 13.83 -15.68 -3.74
CA SER A 225 15.07 -16.31 -4.22
C SER A 225 15.79 -15.46 -5.28
N VAL A 226 15.14 -14.44 -5.85
CA VAL A 226 15.75 -13.56 -6.85
C VAL A 226 16.65 -12.56 -6.14
N LYS A 227 17.95 -12.62 -6.44
CA LYS A 227 18.96 -11.67 -5.94
C LYS A 227 19.31 -10.69 -7.03
N LEU A 228 19.21 -9.40 -6.73
CA LEU A 228 19.54 -8.32 -7.63
C LEU A 228 20.92 -7.76 -7.29
N ALA A 229 21.80 -7.71 -8.27
CA ALA A 229 23.11 -7.08 -8.17
C ALA A 229 22.94 -5.55 -8.14
N PRO A 230 23.90 -4.80 -7.57
CA PRO A 230 23.83 -3.34 -7.51
C PRO A 230 23.62 -2.68 -8.88
N GLU A 231 24.19 -3.24 -9.95
CA GLU A 231 24.09 -2.73 -11.31
C GLU A 231 22.67 -2.90 -11.87
N GLU A 232 22.07 -4.07 -11.65
CA GLU A 232 20.68 -4.36 -12.04
C GLU A 232 19.71 -3.52 -11.22
N MET A 233 20.02 -3.29 -9.95
CA MET A 233 19.24 -2.39 -9.10
C MET A 233 19.27 -0.96 -9.62
N ALA A 234 20.44 -0.47 -10.05
CA ALA A 234 20.60 0.85 -10.64
C ALA A 234 19.90 0.96 -12.01
N GLU A 235 20.01 -0.09 -12.84
CA GLU A 235 19.31 -0.17 -14.12
C GLU A 235 17.80 -0.09 -13.92
N LEU A 236 17.27 -0.91 -13.01
CA LEU A 236 15.87 -0.88 -12.61
C LEU A 236 15.47 0.48 -12.04
N GLU A 237 16.27 1.12 -11.19
CA GLU A 237 15.99 2.47 -10.67
C GLU A 237 16.01 3.56 -11.75
N SER A 238 16.74 3.35 -12.86
CA SER A 238 16.83 4.30 -13.97
C SER A 238 15.63 4.26 -14.91
N LEU A 239 14.75 3.27 -14.77
CA LEU A 239 13.54 3.15 -15.59
C LEU A 239 12.61 4.35 -15.36
N VAL A 240 12.04 4.86 -16.44
CA VAL A 240 11.09 5.98 -16.40
C VAL A 240 9.83 5.59 -15.63
N SER A 241 9.27 6.55 -14.90
CA SER A 241 7.98 6.40 -14.23
C SER A 241 6.86 6.15 -15.25
N ALA A 242 5.86 5.36 -14.83
CA ALA A 242 4.68 5.09 -15.64
C ALA A 242 3.93 6.37 -16.03
N HIS A 243 3.52 6.43 -17.31
CA HIS A 243 2.66 7.46 -17.88
C HIS A 243 1.20 7.29 -17.46
N GLY A 244 0.56 8.42 -17.18
CA GLY A 244 -0.81 8.50 -16.68
C GLY A 244 -0.89 8.40 -15.16
N ASP A 245 -1.85 9.12 -14.58
CA ASP A 245 -2.12 9.06 -13.14
C ASP A 245 -2.64 7.68 -12.72
N ARG A 246 -2.24 7.26 -11.51
CA ARG A 246 -2.70 6.00 -10.91
C ARG A 246 -4.22 5.97 -10.70
N TYR A 247 -4.80 7.15 -10.47
CA TYR A 247 -6.19 7.39 -10.12
C TYR A 247 -6.79 8.45 -11.04
N GLY A 248 -8.09 8.36 -11.34
CA GLY A 248 -8.81 9.38 -12.11
C GLY A 248 -9.22 10.62 -11.30
N GLY A 249 -8.46 11.01 -10.27
CA GLY A 249 -8.71 12.24 -9.49
C GLY A 249 -9.74 12.18 -8.35
N VAL A 250 -10.21 11.00 -7.93
CA VAL A 250 -11.32 10.85 -6.95
C VAL A 250 -10.88 10.38 -5.55
N LEU A 251 -9.63 9.92 -5.39
CA LEU A 251 -9.17 9.30 -4.14
C LEU A 251 -8.15 10.18 -3.43
N THR A 252 -8.43 10.56 -2.19
CA THR A 252 -7.47 11.21 -1.29
C THR A 252 -6.28 10.27 -1.07
N THR A 253 -5.12 10.73 -1.48
CA THR A 253 -3.83 10.03 -1.28
C THR A 253 -3.07 10.67 -0.13
N TRP A 254 -1.91 10.12 0.21
CA TRP A 254 -1.00 10.73 1.17
C TRP A 254 -0.68 12.22 0.88
N MET A 255 -0.76 12.66 -0.39
CA MET A 255 -0.50 14.05 -0.79
C MET A 255 -1.50 15.06 -0.22
N GLU A 256 -2.73 14.62 0.02
CA GLU A 256 -3.85 15.46 0.44
C GLU A 256 -4.35 15.08 1.84
N SER A 257 -3.53 14.37 2.61
CA SER A 257 -3.93 13.75 3.89
C SER A 257 -3.50 14.55 5.13
N GLU A 258 -3.29 15.86 4.98
CA GLU A 258 -3.11 16.76 6.12
C GLU A 258 -4.43 16.91 6.89
N THR A 259 -4.35 16.88 8.22
CA THR A 259 -5.52 17.10 9.08
C THR A 259 -5.42 18.45 9.81
N PRO A 260 -6.55 19.07 10.22
CA PRO A 260 -6.51 20.27 11.07
C PRO A 260 -5.72 20.00 12.36
N PRO A 261 -5.08 21.02 12.95
CA PRO A 261 -4.46 20.90 14.26
C PRO A 261 -5.52 20.60 15.33
N LEU A 262 -5.12 19.88 16.38
CA LEU A 262 -5.97 19.74 17.56
C LEU A 262 -6.11 21.12 18.23
N SER A 263 -7.35 21.61 18.36
CA SER A 263 -7.60 22.86 19.09
C SER A 263 -7.15 22.72 20.56
N PRO A 264 -6.44 23.72 21.11
CA PRO A 264 -5.95 23.70 22.49
C PRO A 264 -7.06 23.77 23.54
#